data_AF-A0A9N7U1Q2-F1
#
_entry.id   AF-A0A9N7U1Q2-F1
#
_cell.length_a   1.000
_cell.length_b   1.000
_cell.length_c   1.000
_cell.angle_alpha   90.00
_cell.angle_beta   90.00
_cell.angle_gamma   90.00
#
_symmetry.space_group_name_H-M   'P 1'
#
loop_
_entity.id
_entity.type
_entity.pdbx_description
1 polymer ?
#
loop_
_entity_poly.entity_id
_entity_poly.type
_entity_poly.pdbx_seq_one_letter_code
_entity_poly.pdbx_strand_id
1 'polypeptide(L)'
;MVVNESMRLFPIASRLERMTKASVEVNGVTVPKGVVIVVPIYTLHRDPALWPEPEAFKPERFSKENKDNVDPYAFLPFGAGPRNCIGMRFALLAMKLALVMVLQNFSFVPCKETQIPLELGVEGFVTPAVPIKLKLEPRATDSFSI
;
A
#
# COMPACT_ATOMS: atom_id res chain seq x y z
N MET A 1 5.31 2.71 -9.94
CA MET A 1 4.45 3.89 -9.73
C MET A 1 3.11 3.48 -9.15
N VAL A 2 2.12 3.09 -9.96
CA VAL A 2 0.72 2.82 -9.53
C VAL A 2 0.63 1.87 -8.33
N VAL A 3 1.25 0.69 -8.39
CA VAL A 3 1.22 -0.29 -7.29
C VAL A 3 1.71 0.29 -5.95
N ASN A 4 2.76 1.11 -5.98
CA ASN A 4 3.30 1.72 -4.76
C ASN A 4 2.35 2.77 -4.19
N GLU A 5 1.76 3.61 -5.03
CA GLU A 5 0.80 4.61 -4.59
C GLU A 5 -0.50 3.97 -4.06
N SER A 6 -0.94 2.88 -4.68
CA SER A 6 -2.03 2.05 -4.14
C SER A 6 -1.71 1.54 -2.74
N MET A 7 -0.50 1.00 -2.52
CA MET A 7 -0.09 0.54 -1.18
C MET A 7 0.20 1.68 -0.20
N ARG A 8 0.50 2.89 -0.67
CA ARG A 8 0.62 4.07 0.20
C ARG A 8 -0.74 4.42 0.79
N LEU A 9 -1.75 4.56 -0.06
CA LEU A 9 -3.10 4.92 0.37
C LEU A 9 -3.83 3.77 1.05
N PHE A 10 -3.62 2.53 0.60
CA PHE A 10 -4.31 1.34 1.11
C PHE A 10 -3.30 0.26 1.53
N PRO A 11 -2.49 0.50 2.59
CA PRO A 11 -1.56 -0.48 3.09
C PRO A 11 -2.32 -1.60 3.80
N ILE A 12 -2.13 -2.87 3.39
CA ILE A 12 -2.85 -4.02 3.97
C ILE A 12 -2.75 -4.01 5.51
N ALA A 13 -1.54 -3.82 6.06
CA ALA A 13 -1.34 -3.61 7.48
C ALA A 13 -1.40 -2.11 7.81
N SER A 14 -2.41 -1.69 8.58
CA SER A 14 -2.57 -0.29 8.99
C SER A 14 -1.55 0.16 10.03
N ARG A 15 -0.92 -0.78 10.75
CA ARG A 15 0.10 -0.53 11.76
C ARG A 15 1.06 -1.69 11.93
N LEU A 16 2.23 -1.42 12.52
CA LEU A 16 3.17 -2.44 13.02
C LEU A 16 3.35 -2.28 14.51
N GLU A 17 3.55 -3.39 15.22
CA GLU A 17 3.64 -3.39 16.68
C GLU A 17 4.88 -4.14 17.15
N ARG A 18 5.53 -3.65 18.20
CA ARG A 18 6.64 -4.33 18.89
C ARG A 18 6.48 -4.15 20.39
N MET A 19 6.70 -5.21 21.16
CA MET A 19 6.77 -5.13 22.61
C MET A 19 8.22 -4.99 23.06
N THR A 20 8.50 -4.03 23.94
CA THR A 20 9.83 -3.83 24.51
C THR A 20 10.19 -4.99 25.45
N LYS A 21 11.37 -5.61 25.23
CA LYS A 21 11.87 -6.70 26.07
C LYS A 21 12.65 -6.22 27.30
N ALA A 22 13.10 -4.96 27.27
CA ALA A 22 13.76 -4.24 28.34
C ALA A 22 13.36 -2.75 28.24
N SER A 23 13.61 -1.97 29.29
CA SER A 23 13.49 -0.51 29.19
C SER A 23 14.53 0.02 28.20
N VAL A 24 14.10 0.86 27.26
CA VAL A 24 14.95 1.41 26.20
C VAL A 24 14.75 2.91 26.10
N GLU A 25 15.80 3.64 25.70
CA GLU A 25 15.69 5.06 25.38
C GLU A 25 15.65 5.23 23.86
N VAL A 26 14.67 6.00 23.36
CA VAL A 26 14.50 6.32 21.94
C VAL A 26 14.34 7.83 21.82
N ASN A 27 15.30 8.50 21.17
CA ASN A 27 15.30 9.97 21.00
C ASN A 27 15.06 10.74 22.32
N GLY A 28 15.72 10.32 23.41
CA GLY A 28 15.56 10.93 24.74
C GLY A 28 14.28 10.51 25.49
N VAL A 29 13.43 9.65 24.92
CA VAL A 29 12.22 9.13 25.55
C VAL A 29 12.49 7.73 26.10
N THR A 30 12.37 7.56 27.42
CA THR A 30 12.43 6.23 28.04
C THR A 30 11.12 5.47 27.85
N VAL A 31 11.19 4.34 27.16
CA VAL A 31 10.08 3.39 27.01
C VAL A 31 10.32 2.20 27.94
N PRO A 32 9.46 1.98 28.96
CA PRO A 32 9.61 0.86 29.89
C PRO A 32 9.53 -0.51 29.22
N LYS A 33 10.09 -1.54 29.87
CA LYS A 33 9.87 -2.95 29.52
C LYS A 33 8.37 -3.31 29.51
N GLY A 34 7.95 -4.12 28.55
CA GLY A 34 6.58 -4.63 28.43
C GLY A 34 5.59 -3.68 27.74
N VAL A 35 6.06 -2.52 27.27
CA VAL A 35 5.23 -1.56 26.52
C VAL A 35 5.17 -1.95 25.05
N VAL A 36 3.99 -1.83 24.45
CA VAL A 36 3.80 -1.97 23.01
C VAL A 36 4.03 -0.64 22.31
N ILE A 37 5.00 -0.63 21.40
CA ILE A 37 5.26 0.48 20.48
C ILE A 37 4.51 0.20 19.19
N VAL A 38 3.74 1.18 18.73
CA VAL A 38 2.95 1.12 17.50
C VAL A 38 3.52 2.09 16.47
N VAL A 39 3.76 1.61 15.25
CA VAL A 39 4.05 2.45 14.08
C VAL A 39 2.76 2.55 13.25
N PRO A 40 2.08 3.71 13.23
CA PRO A 40 0.78 3.87 12.58
C PRO A 40 0.94 4.10 11.07
N ILE A 41 1.24 3.04 10.31
CA ILE A 41 1.51 3.11 8.85
C ILE A 41 0.43 3.88 8.09
N TYR A 42 -0.85 3.57 8.33
CA TYR A 42 -1.95 4.19 7.58
C TYR A 42 -1.98 5.71 7.72
N THR A 43 -1.73 6.20 8.94
CA THR A 43 -1.64 7.64 9.26
C THR A 43 -0.34 8.24 8.75
N LEU A 44 0.79 7.55 8.93
CA LEU A 44 2.11 7.98 8.47
C LEU A 44 2.13 8.20 6.95
N HIS A 45 1.49 7.31 6.19
CA HIS A 45 1.35 7.41 4.74
C HIS A 45 0.47 8.58 4.29
N ARG A 46 -0.25 9.24 5.22
CA ARG A 46 -1.12 10.38 4.99
C ARG A 46 -0.66 11.65 5.69
N ASP A 47 0.51 11.63 6.32
CA ASP A 47 1.05 12.81 6.97
C ASP A 47 1.42 13.86 5.91
N PRO A 48 0.78 15.06 5.89
CA PRO A 48 1.07 16.09 4.90
C PRO A 48 2.49 16.64 4.98
N ALA A 49 3.19 16.46 6.12
CA ALA A 49 4.61 16.83 6.25
C ALA A 49 5.53 15.89 5.45
N LEU A 50 5.10 14.65 5.20
CA LEU A 50 5.84 13.65 4.43
C LEU A 50 5.28 13.49 3.01
N TRP A 51 3.98 13.73 2.83
CA TRP A 51 3.24 13.48 1.61
C TRP A 51 2.39 14.70 1.22
N PRO A 52 2.90 15.64 0.41
CA PRO A 52 2.12 16.80 -0.05
C PRO A 52 0.86 16.36 -0.78
N GLU A 53 -0.31 16.89 -0.46
CA GLU A 53 -1.62 16.40 -0.93
C GLU A 53 -1.82 14.89 -0.66
N PRO A 54 -1.84 14.47 0.62
CA PRO A 54 -1.69 13.07 1.00
C PRO A 54 -2.84 12.17 0.54
N GLU A 55 -4.05 12.70 0.38
CA GLU A 55 -5.21 11.92 -0.07
C GLU A 55 -5.27 11.77 -1.61
N ALA A 56 -4.49 12.56 -2.35
CA ALA A 56 -4.47 12.48 -3.80
C ALA A 56 -3.69 11.25 -4.27
N PHE A 57 -4.30 10.46 -5.17
CA PHE A 57 -3.64 9.34 -5.84
C PHE A 57 -2.67 9.88 -6.91
N LYS A 58 -1.37 9.95 -6.58
CA LYS A 58 -0.30 10.48 -7.46
C LYS A 58 0.82 9.44 -7.68
N PRO A 59 0.67 8.51 -8.63
CA PRO A 59 1.67 7.47 -8.93
C PRO A 59 3.10 7.99 -9.17
N GLU A 60 3.22 9.21 -9.67
CA GLU A 60 4.45 9.91 -10.05
C GLU A 60 5.35 10.18 -8.84
N ARG A 61 4.82 10.15 -7.60
CA ARG A 61 5.66 10.16 -6.38
C ARG A 61 6.73 9.08 -6.39
N PHE A 62 6.44 7.96 -7.05
CA PHE A 62 7.34 6.82 -7.17
C PHE A 62 7.94 6.70 -8.58
N SER A 63 8.02 7.79 -9.34
CA SER A 63 8.73 7.82 -10.62
C SER A 63 10.22 7.59 -10.42
N LYS A 64 10.94 7.29 -11.50
CA LYS A 64 12.39 7.05 -11.42
C LYS A 64 13.14 8.30 -10.95
N GLU A 65 12.64 9.47 -11.32
CA GLU A 65 13.19 10.79 -11.02
C GLU A 65 12.93 11.18 -9.56
N ASN A 66 11.81 10.74 -8.98
CA ASN A 66 11.43 11.10 -7.61
C ASN A 66 11.70 10.01 -6.56
N LYS A 67 12.07 8.79 -6.98
CA LYS A 67 12.24 7.64 -6.07
C LYS A 67 13.21 7.90 -4.91
N ASP A 68 14.24 8.73 -5.13
CA ASP A 68 15.29 9.00 -4.15
C ASP A 68 14.86 10.07 -3.13
N ASN A 69 13.74 10.77 -3.38
CA ASN A 69 13.18 11.77 -2.47
C ASN A 69 12.18 11.18 -1.45
N VAL A 70 11.81 9.90 -1.60
CA VAL A 70 10.89 9.24 -0.67
C VAL A 70 11.70 8.66 0.48
N ASP A 71 11.49 9.18 1.70
CA ASP A 71 12.10 8.62 2.90
C ASP A 71 11.70 7.13 3.04
N PRO A 72 12.68 6.20 3.12
CA PRO A 72 12.40 4.77 3.26
C PRO A 72 11.63 4.42 4.54
N TYR A 73 11.61 5.29 5.55
CA TYR A 73 10.82 5.13 6.77
C TYR A 73 9.47 5.84 6.73
N ALA A 74 9.19 6.66 5.70
CA ALA A 74 7.87 7.24 5.45
C ALA A 74 6.98 6.33 4.59
N PHE A 75 7.56 5.38 3.85
CA PHE A 75 6.85 4.42 3.01
C PHE A 75 7.12 2.97 3.44
N LEU A 76 6.21 2.39 4.23
CA LEU A 76 6.39 1.11 4.91
C LEU A 76 5.36 0.02 4.52
N PRO A 77 4.95 -0.14 3.24
CA PRO A 77 3.91 -1.13 2.87
C PRO A 77 4.32 -2.58 3.14
N PHE A 78 5.62 -2.85 3.26
CA PHE A 78 6.20 -4.16 3.59
C PHE A 78 7.00 -4.13 4.90
N GLY A 79 6.88 -3.06 5.68
CA GLY A 79 7.74 -2.77 6.83
C GLY A 79 9.21 -2.53 6.45
N ALA A 80 10.06 -2.39 7.47
CA ALA A 80 11.49 -2.14 7.31
C ALA A 80 12.32 -2.97 8.31
N GLY A 81 13.64 -3.02 8.07
CA GLY A 81 14.60 -3.71 8.93
C GLY A 81 14.52 -5.24 8.86
N PRO A 82 15.07 -5.95 9.85
CA PRO A 82 15.24 -7.42 9.83
C PRO A 82 13.93 -8.22 9.88
N ARG A 83 12.79 -7.53 10.07
CA ARG A 83 11.45 -8.12 10.12
C ARG A 83 10.55 -7.54 9.02
N ASN A 84 11.13 -7.01 7.95
CA ASN A 84 10.38 -6.65 6.76
C ASN A 84 9.78 -7.90 6.09
N CYS A 85 8.80 -7.69 5.21
CA CYS A 85 8.09 -8.78 4.56
C CYS A 85 9.02 -9.57 3.65
N ILE A 86 9.29 -10.83 4.02
CA ILE A 86 10.08 -11.77 3.20
C ILE A 86 9.46 -11.99 1.81
N GLY A 87 8.14 -11.85 1.70
CA GLY A 87 7.38 -11.99 0.45
C GLY A 87 7.38 -10.78 -0.46
N MET A 88 8.02 -9.65 -0.10
CA MET A 88 7.94 -8.39 -0.85
C MET A 88 8.24 -8.57 -2.35
N ARG A 89 9.36 -9.23 -2.68
CA ARG A 89 9.78 -9.40 -4.09
C ARG A 89 8.79 -10.26 -4.87
N PHE A 90 8.30 -11.34 -4.25
CA PHE A 90 7.30 -12.21 -4.85
C PHE A 90 5.98 -11.49 -5.05
N ALA A 91 5.47 -10.79 -4.03
CA ALA A 91 4.22 -10.05 -4.10
C ALA A 91 4.25 -8.99 -5.20
N LEU A 92 5.34 -8.20 -5.29
CA LEU A 92 5.50 -7.20 -6.34
C LEU A 92 5.54 -7.81 -7.74
N LEU A 93 6.19 -8.97 -7.91
CA LEU A 93 6.21 -9.68 -9.19
C LEU A 93 4.81 -10.20 -9.55
N ALA A 94 4.17 -10.92 -8.62
CA ALA A 94 2.85 -11.52 -8.82
C ALA A 94 1.78 -10.46 -9.11
N MET A 95 1.75 -9.35 -8.36
CA MET A 95 0.81 -8.25 -8.60
C MET A 95 1.01 -7.62 -9.97
N LYS A 96 2.27 -7.35 -10.37
CA LYS A 96 2.55 -6.77 -11.69
C LYS A 96 2.13 -7.71 -12.81
N LEU A 97 2.44 -9.00 -12.70
CA LEU A 97 2.07 -9.99 -13.71
C LEU A 97 0.55 -10.09 -13.84
N ALA A 98 -0.17 -10.23 -12.71
CA ALA A 98 -1.62 -10.30 -12.70
C ALA A 98 -2.26 -9.04 -13.32
N LEU A 99 -1.79 -7.85 -12.94
CA LEU A 99 -2.29 -6.59 -13.49
C LEU A 99 -2.05 -6.49 -14.99
N VAL A 100 -0.84 -6.84 -15.47
CA VAL A 100 -0.53 -6.82 -16.91
C VAL A 100 -1.43 -7.79 -17.67
N MET A 101 -1.54 -9.04 -17.21
CA MET A 101 -2.36 -10.05 -17.89
C MET A 101 -3.82 -9.64 -17.99
N VAL A 102 -4.41 -9.10 -16.92
CA VAL A 102 -5.83 -8.71 -16.96
C VAL A 102 -6.02 -7.42 -17.76
N LEU A 103 -5.15 -6.42 -17.60
CA LEU A 103 -5.25 -5.14 -18.31
C LEU A 103 -4.91 -5.23 -19.80
N GLN A 104 -4.18 -6.26 -20.25
CA GLN A 104 -3.98 -6.52 -21.68
C GLN A 104 -5.27 -6.99 -22.35
N ASN A 105 -6.10 -7.76 -21.64
CA ASN A 105 -7.28 -8.41 -22.20
C ASN A 105 -8.58 -7.66 -21.89
N PHE A 106 -8.61 -6.87 -20.82
CA PHE A 106 -9.83 -6.23 -20.34
C PHE A 106 -9.60 -4.78 -19.89
N SER A 107 -10.60 -3.94 -20.15
CA SER A 107 -10.82 -2.67 -19.48
C SER A 107 -11.77 -2.88 -18.31
N PHE A 108 -11.48 -2.24 -17.18
CA PHE A 108 -12.37 -2.23 -16.02
C PHE A 108 -13.21 -0.96 -16.06
N VAL A 109 -14.53 -1.11 -15.92
CA VAL A 109 -15.46 0.02 -15.81
C VAL A 109 -16.36 -0.15 -14.58
N PRO A 110 -16.72 0.94 -13.89
CA PRO A 110 -17.72 0.88 -12.83
C PRO A 110 -19.05 0.34 -13.35
N CYS A 111 -19.75 -0.41 -12.50
CA CYS A 111 -21.12 -0.89 -12.71
C CYS A 111 -22.03 -0.35 -11.60
N LYS A 112 -23.34 -0.67 -11.66
CA LYS A 112 -24.33 -0.18 -10.68
C LYS A 112 -23.98 -0.59 -9.26
N GLU A 113 -23.27 -1.70 -9.09
CA GLU A 113 -22.84 -2.24 -7.81
C GLU A 113 -21.44 -1.78 -7.38
N THR A 114 -20.73 -0.98 -8.18
CA THR A 114 -19.43 -0.44 -7.78
C THR A 114 -19.62 0.63 -6.71
N GLN A 115 -19.07 0.39 -5.52
CA GLN A 115 -19.11 1.36 -4.42
C GLN A 115 -18.10 2.48 -4.66
N ILE A 116 -18.60 3.71 -4.82
CA ILE A 116 -17.80 4.93 -4.99
C ILE A 116 -18.41 6.01 -4.08
N PRO A 117 -17.67 6.57 -3.10
CA PRO A 117 -16.27 6.25 -2.75
C PRO A 117 -16.12 4.85 -2.15
N LEU A 118 -14.91 4.28 -2.21
CA LEU A 118 -14.58 3.01 -1.56
C LEU A 118 -14.72 3.16 -0.04
N GLU A 119 -15.53 2.31 0.59
CA GLU A 119 -15.58 2.20 2.05
C GLU A 119 -14.65 1.09 2.52
N LEU A 120 -13.92 1.36 3.61
CA LEU A 120 -13.00 0.40 4.21
C LEU A 120 -13.69 -0.34 5.36
N GLY A 121 -13.40 -1.63 5.48
CA GLY A 121 -13.82 -2.43 6.62
C GLY A 121 -13.10 -2.01 7.91
N VAL A 122 -13.68 -2.40 9.05
CA VAL A 122 -13.12 -2.16 10.39
C VAL A 122 -12.33 -3.36 10.92
N GLU A 123 -11.98 -4.28 10.04
CA GLU A 123 -11.25 -5.50 10.35
C GLU A 123 -9.75 -5.21 10.58
N GLY A 124 -9.00 -6.20 11.06
CA GLY A 124 -7.57 -6.03 11.41
C GLY A 124 -6.65 -5.62 10.24
N PHE A 125 -7.14 -5.70 9.00
CA PHE A 125 -6.45 -5.26 7.79
C PHE A 125 -7.23 -4.15 7.08
N VAL A 126 -6.53 -3.34 6.30
CA VAL A 126 -7.15 -2.37 5.40
C VAL A 126 -7.71 -3.13 4.19
N THR A 127 -9.01 -3.40 4.25
CA THR A 127 -9.75 -4.10 3.20
C THR A 127 -11.01 -3.31 2.84
N PRO A 128 -11.58 -3.52 1.64
CA PRO A 128 -12.91 -3.01 1.31
C PRO A 128 -13.98 -3.53 2.28
N ALA A 129 -14.94 -2.69 2.68
CA ALA A 129 -16.07 -3.10 3.52
C ALA A 129 -16.99 -4.10 2.83
N VAL A 130 -17.06 -4.04 1.50
CA VAL A 130 -17.78 -4.96 0.63
C VAL A 130 -16.92 -5.34 -0.58
N PRO A 131 -17.17 -6.48 -1.25
CA PRO A 131 -16.44 -6.86 -2.45
C PRO A 131 -16.47 -5.75 -3.53
N ILE A 132 -15.32 -5.42 -4.09
CA ILE A 132 -15.22 -4.47 -5.21
C ILE A 132 -15.77 -5.15 -6.46
N LYS A 133 -16.95 -4.70 -6.91
CA LYS A 133 -17.56 -5.16 -8.16
C LYS A 133 -17.22 -4.21 -9.29
N LEU A 134 -16.71 -4.74 -10.40
CA LEU A 134 -16.38 -4.01 -11.61
C LEU A 134 -16.89 -4.80 -12.81
N LYS A 135 -17.30 -4.10 -13.87
CA LYS A 135 -17.58 -4.70 -15.16
C LYS A 135 -16.27 -4.81 -15.96
N LEU A 136 -16.08 -5.95 -16.61
CA LEU A 136 -14.98 -6.17 -17.54
C LEU A 136 -15.47 -6.00 -18.97
N GLU A 137 -14.75 -5.21 -19.76
CA GLU A 137 -14.97 -5.04 -21.19
C GLU A 137 -13.74 -5.57 -21.92
N PRO A 138 -13.88 -6.56 -22.83
CA PRO A 138 -12.75 -7.05 -23.60
C PRO A 138 -12.06 -5.91 -24.35
N ARG A 139 -10.73 -5.85 -24.28
CA ARG A 139 -9.94 -5.01 -25.18
C ARG A 139 -9.81 -5.75 -26.50
N ALA A 140 -9.95 -5.02 -27.61
CA ALA A 140 -9.59 -5.59 -28.91
C ALA A 140 -8.11 -5.99 -28.85
N THR A 141 -7.87 -7.30 -28.77
CA THR A 141 -6.54 -7.84 -28.94
C THR A 141 -6.25 -7.82 -30.44
N ASP A 142 -5.39 -6.91 -30.89
CA ASP A 142 -4.60 -7.22 -32.07
C ASP A 142 -3.91 -8.54 -31.76
N SER A 143 -4.28 -9.58 -32.50
CA SER A 143 -3.79 -10.94 -32.30
C SER A 143 -2.26 -10.91 -32.22
N PHE A 144 -1.71 -11.24 -31.05
CA PHE A 144 -0.31 -11.57 -30.92
C PHE A 144 -0.08 -12.86 -31.71
N SER A 145 0.25 -12.70 -32.99
CA SER A 145 0.86 -13.73 -33.81
C SER A 145 2.26 -13.97 -33.22
N ILE A 146 2.45 -15.11 -32.55
CA ILE A 146 3.79 -15.65 -32.29
C ILE A 146 4.23 -16.38 -33.56
#